data_AF-A0A9D7H8R2-F1
#
_entry.id   AF-A0A9D7H8R2-F1
#
_cell.length_a   1.000
_cell.length_b   1.000
_cell.length_c   1.000
_cell.angle_alpha   90.00
_cell.angle_beta   90.00
_cell.angle_gamma   90.00
#
_symmetry.space_group_name_H-M   'P 1'
#
loop_
_entity.id
_entity.type
_entity.pdbx_description
1 polymer ?
#
loop_
_entity_poly.entity_id
_entity_poly.type
_entity_poly.pdbx_seq_one_letter_code
_entity_poly.pdbx_strand_id
1 'polypeptide(L)'
;MKRTRSASAAAYARGDSIRAAELILRTFQGEDLSATTVPFRDFHRSAHEIYSALGNERLALRHLEAFKRLDDEARDVAANANMALMGAQFDFASQELQISQLRTQPLEAEARQRTLIFFGALAIAMVILGALGYGYVSMRKSRNQVQAANDQLNETNVALGKALKAKSEFLATTSHEIRTPLNGILGMTQVMLQDAKIAADIRERVQVVHGAGESMRAIVDDILDVAKMETGKITVAAEPFNPAPTLEDVSRLWRHNAEAKGWRSRWM
;
A
#
# COMPACT_ATOMS: atom_id res chain seq x y z
N MET A 1 -28.58 -8.29 86.39
CA MET A 1 -28.47 -6.82 86.49
C MET A 1 -29.71 -6.05 86.01
N LYS A 2 -30.18 -6.13 84.76
CA LYS A 2 -31.31 -5.27 84.28
C LYS A 2 -32.60 -5.30 85.14
N ARG A 3 -32.93 -6.42 85.80
CA ARG A 3 -34.13 -6.56 86.66
C ARG A 3 -34.10 -5.74 87.95
N THR A 4 -32.93 -5.52 88.56
CA THR A 4 -32.81 -4.77 89.84
C THR A 4 -32.85 -3.25 89.64
N ARG A 5 -32.36 -2.76 88.48
CA ARG A 5 -32.53 -1.36 88.07
C ARG A 5 -34.00 -1.00 87.90
N SER A 6 -34.73 -1.85 87.18
CA SER A 6 -36.17 -1.65 86.95
C SER A 6 -36.94 -1.65 88.27
N ALA A 7 -36.56 -2.50 89.23
CA ALA A 7 -37.21 -2.56 90.54
C ALA A 7 -36.98 -1.31 91.41
N SER A 8 -35.76 -0.78 91.47
CA SER A 8 -35.44 0.45 92.22
C SER A 8 -36.05 1.69 91.57
N ALA A 9 -35.94 1.83 90.24
CA ALA A 9 -36.55 2.93 89.50
C ALA A 9 -38.09 2.91 89.57
N ALA A 10 -38.72 1.74 89.51
CA ALA A 10 -40.18 1.62 89.63
C ALA A 10 -40.68 1.87 91.06
N ALA A 11 -39.90 1.53 92.10
CA ALA A 11 -40.24 1.89 93.48
C ALA A 11 -40.17 3.41 93.69
N TYR A 12 -39.13 4.05 93.15
CA TYR A 12 -38.95 5.50 93.20
C TYR A 12 -40.06 6.25 92.44
N ALA A 13 -40.43 5.80 91.24
CA ALA A 13 -41.53 6.38 90.46
C ALA A 13 -42.91 6.29 91.14
N ARG A 14 -43.07 5.38 92.12
CA ARG A 14 -44.29 5.24 92.95
C ARG A 14 -44.25 6.08 94.24
N GLY A 15 -43.23 6.92 94.42
CA GLY A 15 -43.05 7.78 95.61
C GLY A 15 -42.45 7.07 96.83
N ASP A 16 -42.12 5.78 96.72
CA ASP A 16 -41.52 4.98 97.80
C ASP A 16 -39.99 5.08 97.76
N SER A 17 -39.50 6.25 98.17
CA SER A 17 -38.07 6.59 98.11
C SER A 17 -37.22 5.74 99.05
N ILE A 18 -37.80 5.24 100.15
CA ILE A 18 -37.10 4.40 101.13
C ILE A 18 -36.84 3.02 100.55
N ARG A 19 -37.86 2.36 99.99
CA ARG A 19 -37.70 1.06 99.34
C ARG A 19 -36.81 1.13 98.11
N ALA A 20 -36.84 2.24 97.39
CA ALA A 20 -35.93 2.49 96.28
C ALA A 20 -34.46 2.54 96.75
N ALA A 21 -34.18 3.22 97.87
CA ALA A 21 -32.84 3.31 98.44
C ALA A 21 -32.32 1.95 98.93
N GLU A 22 -33.16 1.13 99.56
CA GLU A 22 -32.75 -0.23 99.99
C GLU A 22 -32.34 -1.11 98.80
N LEU A 23 -33.09 -1.04 97.70
CA LEU A 23 -32.79 -1.80 96.48
C LEU A 23 -31.49 -1.32 95.82
N ILE A 24 -31.20 -0.02 95.88
CA ILE A 24 -29.92 0.54 95.43
C ILE A 24 -28.78 0.06 96.35
N LEU A 25 -28.95 0.14 97.67
CA LEU A 25 -27.96 -0.32 98.65
C LEU A 25 -27.58 -1.79 98.44
N ARG A 26 -28.57 -2.65 98.17
CA ARG A 26 -28.34 -4.06 97.80
C ARG A 26 -27.62 -4.22 96.47
N THR A 27 -27.87 -3.32 95.51
CA THR A 27 -27.24 -3.38 94.18
C THR A 27 -25.75 -3.03 94.23
N PHE A 28 -25.35 -2.16 95.17
CA PHE A 28 -23.95 -1.75 95.38
C PHE A 28 -23.30 -2.44 96.59
N GLN A 29 -23.92 -3.47 97.15
CA GLN A 29 -23.40 -4.15 98.33
C GLN A 29 -22.08 -4.88 98.00
N GLY A 30 -20.98 -4.44 98.60
CA GLY A 30 -19.64 -5.00 98.36
C GLY A 30 -18.89 -4.36 97.17
N GLU A 31 -19.49 -3.37 96.51
CA GLU A 31 -18.89 -2.66 95.38
C GLU A 31 -18.29 -1.33 95.84
N ASP A 32 -17.09 -1.00 95.35
CA ASP A 32 -16.52 0.34 95.51
C ASP A 32 -17.15 1.28 94.48
N LEU A 33 -17.93 2.24 94.97
CA LEU A 33 -18.62 3.25 94.17
C LEU A 33 -17.70 4.00 93.22
N SER A 34 -16.42 4.15 93.55
CA SER A 34 -15.45 4.85 92.71
C SER A 34 -14.84 3.98 91.60
N ALA A 35 -14.86 2.65 91.76
CA ALA A 35 -14.20 1.68 90.88
C ALA A 35 -15.18 0.77 90.09
N THR A 36 -16.48 1.06 90.13
CA THR A 36 -17.49 0.33 89.35
C THR A 36 -17.25 0.45 87.83
N THR A 37 -17.82 -0.48 87.05
CA THR A 37 -17.64 -0.58 85.60
C THR A 37 -18.87 -0.06 84.82
N VAL A 38 -18.74 0.16 83.51
CA VAL A 38 -19.80 0.69 82.63
C VAL A 38 -21.19 0.02 82.79
N PRO A 39 -21.32 -1.29 83.04
CA PRO A 39 -22.60 -1.92 83.36
C PRO A 39 -23.35 -1.32 84.58
N PHE A 40 -22.64 -0.70 85.52
CA PHE A 40 -23.20 0.00 86.68
C PHE A 40 -23.59 1.45 86.39
N ARG A 41 -23.22 2.02 85.24
CA ARG A 41 -23.47 3.43 84.88
C ARG A 41 -24.91 3.85 85.17
N ASP A 42 -25.85 3.14 84.59
CA ASP A 42 -27.26 3.51 84.73
C ASP A 42 -27.81 3.29 86.15
N PHE A 43 -27.19 2.42 86.95
CA PHE A 43 -27.52 2.26 88.37
C PHE A 43 -27.02 3.42 89.22
N HIS A 44 -25.84 3.98 88.90
CA HIS A 44 -25.33 5.19 89.53
C HIS A 44 -26.23 6.40 89.23
N ARG A 45 -26.78 6.50 88.01
CA ARG A 45 -27.78 7.54 87.68
C ARG A 45 -29.02 7.40 88.57
N SER A 46 -29.60 6.20 88.65
CA SER A 46 -30.78 5.96 89.49
C SER A 46 -30.50 6.16 90.98
N ALA A 47 -29.31 5.76 91.46
CA ALA A 47 -28.90 6.00 92.84
C ALA A 47 -28.75 7.49 93.16
N HIS A 48 -28.18 8.29 92.25
CA HIS A 48 -28.09 9.73 92.39
C HIS A 48 -29.48 10.38 92.53
N GLU A 49 -30.41 10.04 91.65
CA GLU A 49 -31.79 10.55 91.67
C GLU A 49 -32.49 10.21 93.00
N ILE A 50 -32.38 8.96 93.46
CA ILE A 50 -33.00 8.48 94.70
C ILE A 50 -32.38 9.16 95.94
N TYR A 51 -31.05 9.23 96.03
CA TYR A 51 -30.38 9.83 97.20
C TYR A 51 -30.51 11.35 97.25
N SER A 52 -30.63 12.03 96.10
CA SER A 52 -30.91 13.48 96.06
C SER A 52 -32.32 13.77 96.59
N ALA A 53 -33.34 12.99 96.20
CA ALA A 53 -34.69 13.15 96.73
C ALA A 53 -34.83 12.83 98.23
N LEU A 54 -33.93 12.01 98.78
CA LEU A 54 -33.83 11.74 100.23
C LEU A 54 -32.98 12.77 100.99
N GLY A 55 -32.43 13.79 100.31
CA GLY A 55 -31.60 14.83 100.90
C GLY A 55 -30.19 14.39 101.29
N ASN A 56 -29.71 13.23 100.82
CA ASN A 56 -28.35 12.74 101.10
C ASN A 56 -27.39 13.17 99.99
N GLU A 57 -27.04 14.45 100.00
CA GLU A 57 -26.19 15.09 98.99
C GLU A 57 -24.82 14.42 98.83
N ARG A 58 -24.24 13.91 99.93
CA ARG A 58 -22.90 13.29 99.90
C ARG A 58 -22.90 11.99 99.12
N LEU A 59 -23.89 11.12 99.32
CA LEU A 59 -24.01 9.87 98.55
C LEU A 59 -24.49 10.15 97.12
N ALA A 60 -25.42 11.09 96.95
CA ALA A 60 -25.89 11.51 95.64
C ALA A 60 -24.73 12.01 94.75
N LEU A 61 -23.82 12.81 95.31
CA LEU A 61 -22.65 13.33 94.59
C LEU A 61 -21.68 12.20 94.18
N ARG A 62 -21.38 11.26 95.08
CA ARG A 62 -20.51 10.10 94.75
C ARG A 62 -21.07 9.25 93.62
N HIS A 63 -22.39 9.02 93.62
CA HIS A 63 -23.03 8.31 92.52
C HIS A 63 -23.04 9.14 91.22
N LEU A 64 -23.16 10.46 91.29
CA LEU A 64 -23.06 11.34 90.12
C LEU A 64 -21.66 11.34 89.51
N GLU A 65 -20.62 11.42 90.33
CA GLU A 65 -19.22 11.36 89.89
C GLU A 65 -18.91 10.03 89.20
N ALA A 66 -19.31 8.92 89.80
CA ALA A 66 -19.16 7.59 89.21
C ALA A 66 -19.99 7.43 87.92
N PHE A 67 -21.23 7.95 87.88
CA PHE A 67 -22.03 7.98 86.66
C PHE A 67 -21.34 8.77 85.55
N LYS A 68 -20.83 9.96 85.85
CA LYS A 68 -20.15 10.84 84.88
C LYS A 68 -18.91 10.17 84.30
N ARG A 69 -18.04 9.61 85.15
CA ARG A 69 -16.85 8.84 84.72
C ARG A 69 -17.23 7.72 83.75
N LEU A 70 -18.24 6.93 84.11
CA LEU A 70 -18.70 5.80 83.30
C LEU A 70 -19.42 6.21 82.01
N ASP A 71 -20.10 7.36 82.01
CA ASP A 71 -20.74 7.90 80.80
C ASP A 71 -19.70 8.44 79.82
N ASP A 72 -18.67 9.12 80.32
CA ASP A 72 -17.53 9.61 79.54
C ASP A 72 -16.73 8.41 78.98
N GLU A 73 -16.41 7.41 79.81
CA GLU A 73 -15.73 6.16 79.39
C GLU A 73 -16.52 5.40 78.31
N ALA A 74 -17.85 5.28 78.45
CA ALA A 74 -18.69 4.63 77.46
C ALA A 74 -18.75 5.39 76.13
N ARG A 75 -18.74 6.73 76.16
CA ARG A 75 -18.71 7.57 74.97
C ARG A 75 -17.39 7.44 74.22
N ASP A 76 -16.27 7.42 74.93
CA ASP A 76 -14.95 7.29 74.34
C ASP A 76 -14.76 5.93 73.66
N VAL A 77 -15.20 4.84 74.30
CA VAL A 77 -15.16 3.50 73.69
C VAL A 77 -16.02 3.44 72.42
N ALA A 78 -17.23 4.01 72.45
CA ALA A 78 -18.11 4.03 71.29
C ALA A 78 -17.56 4.90 70.15
N ALA A 79 -16.98 6.06 70.45
CA ALA A 79 -16.35 6.93 69.48
C ALA A 79 -15.15 6.23 68.80
N ASN A 80 -14.29 5.58 69.59
CA ASN A 80 -13.13 4.86 69.08
C ASN A 80 -13.53 3.65 68.23
N ALA A 81 -14.53 2.87 68.67
CA ALA A 81 -15.04 1.74 67.89
C ALA A 81 -15.68 2.19 66.57
N ASN A 82 -16.46 3.28 66.58
CA ASN A 82 -17.04 3.84 65.36
C ASN A 82 -15.96 4.39 64.41
N MET A 83 -14.95 5.09 64.92
CA MET A 83 -13.85 5.60 64.10
C MET A 83 -13.05 4.45 63.47
N ALA A 84 -12.76 3.39 64.22
CA ALA A 84 -12.08 2.21 63.68
C ALA A 84 -12.92 1.50 62.61
N LEU A 85 -14.23 1.36 62.83
CA LEU A 85 -15.15 0.77 61.86
C LEU A 85 -15.27 1.63 60.60
N MET A 86 -15.38 2.95 60.73
CA MET A 86 -15.42 3.89 59.61
C MET A 86 -14.11 3.86 58.81
N GLY A 87 -12.96 3.82 59.47
CA GLY A 87 -11.66 3.65 58.82
C GLY A 87 -11.61 2.35 58.00
N ALA A 88 -11.99 1.22 58.60
CA ALA A 88 -12.01 -0.06 57.91
C ALA A 88 -12.99 -0.10 56.73
N GLN A 89 -14.16 0.52 56.85
CA GLN A 89 -15.13 0.62 55.76
C GLN A 89 -14.63 1.50 54.61
N PHE A 90 -13.97 2.62 54.93
CA PHE A 90 -13.39 3.51 53.94
C PHE A 90 -12.23 2.83 53.20
N ASP A 91 -11.33 2.17 53.92
CA ASP A 91 -10.22 1.43 53.33
C ASP A 91 -10.76 0.33 52.40
N PHE A 92 -11.76 -0.43 52.84
CA PHE A 92 -12.41 -1.45 52.03
C PHE A 92 -13.05 -0.86 50.76
N ALA A 93 -13.82 0.22 50.87
CA ALA A 93 -14.46 0.87 49.72
C ALA A 93 -13.43 1.43 48.73
N SER A 94 -12.34 2.01 49.24
CA SER A 94 -11.24 2.52 48.42
C SER A 94 -10.53 1.40 47.65
N GLN A 95 -10.31 0.26 48.31
CA GLN A 95 -9.68 -0.91 47.72
C GLN A 95 -10.58 -1.56 46.67
N GLU A 96 -11.89 -1.66 46.91
CA GLU A 96 -12.85 -2.19 45.96
C GLU A 96 -12.94 -1.34 44.69
N LEU A 97 -12.93 0.00 44.84
CA LEU A 97 -12.87 0.93 43.72
C LEU A 97 -11.57 0.74 42.91
N GLN A 98 -10.43 0.62 43.59
CA GLN A 98 -9.14 0.42 42.92
C GLN A 98 -9.09 -0.90 42.16
N ILE A 99 -9.61 -1.99 42.74
CA ILE A 99 -9.71 -3.30 42.08
C ILE A 99 -10.59 -3.21 40.84
N SER A 100 -11.74 -2.53 40.94
CA SER A 100 -12.64 -2.31 39.80
C SER A 100 -11.94 -1.56 38.66
N GLN A 101 -11.23 -0.47 38.97
CA GLN A 101 -10.48 0.33 37.99
C GLN A 101 -9.33 -0.45 37.34
N LEU A 102 -8.58 -1.24 38.11
CA LEU A 102 -7.49 -2.07 37.60
C LEU A 102 -7.98 -3.18 36.68
N ARG A 103 -9.22 -3.66 36.85
CA ARG A 103 -9.82 -4.66 35.96
C ARG A 103 -10.29 -4.06 34.63
N THR A 104 -10.77 -2.83 34.61
CA THR A 104 -11.35 -2.21 33.41
C THR A 104 -10.32 -1.53 32.51
N GLN A 105 -9.31 -0.86 33.09
CA GLN A 105 -8.26 -0.17 32.32
C GLN A 105 -7.53 -1.04 31.27
N PRO A 106 -7.02 -2.25 31.60
CA PRO A 106 -6.28 -3.04 30.62
C PRO A 106 -7.17 -3.53 29.48
N LEU A 107 -8.43 -3.87 29.77
CA LEU A 107 -9.39 -4.35 28.76
C LEU A 107 -9.72 -3.27 27.72
N GLU A 108 -9.88 -2.02 28.14
CA GLU A 108 -10.13 -0.91 27.21
C GLU A 108 -8.91 -0.58 26.35
N ALA A 109 -7.71 -0.63 26.92
CA ALA A 109 -6.47 -0.39 26.19
C ALA A 109 -6.24 -1.46 25.11
N GLU A 110 -6.41 -2.74 25.46
CA GLU A 110 -6.30 -3.85 24.51
C GLU A 110 -7.35 -3.77 23.39
N ALA A 111 -8.60 -3.43 23.73
CA ALA A 111 -9.67 -3.27 22.76
C ALA A 111 -9.35 -2.14 21.77
N ARG A 112 -8.92 -0.97 22.25
CA ARG A 112 -8.50 0.17 21.41
C ARG A 112 -7.34 -0.21 20.50
N GLN A 113 -6.33 -0.90 21.03
CA GLN A 113 -5.17 -1.34 20.24
C GLN A 113 -5.57 -2.32 19.14
N ARG A 114 -6.43 -3.31 19.44
CA ARG A 114 -6.96 -4.24 18.43
C ARG A 114 -7.73 -3.52 17.33
N THR A 115 -8.59 -2.57 17.71
CA THR A 115 -9.36 -1.77 16.75
C THR A 115 -8.45 -0.95 15.83
N LEU A 116 -7.41 -0.30 16.39
CA LEU A 116 -6.44 0.45 15.59
C LEU A 116 -5.66 -0.43 14.62
N ILE A 117 -5.17 -1.60 15.08
CA ILE A 117 -4.47 -2.56 14.21
C ILE A 117 -5.38 -3.04 13.09
N PHE A 118 -6.64 -3.37 13.40
CA PHE A 118 -7.62 -3.82 12.40
C PHE A 118 -7.86 -2.77 11.32
N PHE A 119 -8.14 -1.52 11.69
CA PHE A 119 -8.34 -0.44 10.73
C PHE A 119 -7.07 -0.10 9.94
N GLY A 120 -5.90 -0.13 10.58
CA GLY A 120 -4.62 0.04 9.91
C GLY A 120 -4.37 -1.04 8.85
N ALA A 121 -4.60 -2.31 9.19
CA ALA A 121 -4.48 -3.42 8.25
C ALA A 121 -5.46 -3.31 7.09
N LEU A 122 -6.71 -2.91 7.36
CA LEU A 122 -7.73 -2.69 6.33
C LEU A 122 -7.33 -1.56 5.36
N ALA A 123 -6.80 -0.46 5.88
CA ALA A 123 -6.32 0.66 5.05
C ALA A 123 -5.16 0.23 4.15
N ILE A 124 -4.20 -0.54 4.67
CA ILE A 124 -3.08 -1.08 3.89
C ILE A 124 -3.61 -2.03 2.80
N ALA A 125 -4.54 -2.92 3.13
CA ALA A 125 -5.15 -3.83 2.15
C ALA A 125 -5.84 -3.07 1.01
N MET A 126 -6.58 -2.01 1.32
CA MET A 126 -7.22 -1.14 0.32
C MET A 126 -6.21 -0.47 -0.60
N VAL A 127 -5.09 0.03 -0.05
CA VAL A 127 -4.01 0.63 -0.85
C VAL A 127 -3.37 -0.40 -1.78
N ILE A 128 -3.10 -1.61 -1.28
CA ILE A 128 -2.55 -2.71 -2.09
C ILE A 128 -3.52 -3.09 -3.21
N LEU A 129 -4.81 -3.26 -2.92
CA LEU A 129 -5.83 -3.58 -3.92
C LEU A 129 -5.95 -2.48 -4.98
N GLY A 130 -5.91 -1.21 -4.57
CA GLY A 130 -5.90 -0.07 -5.49
C GLY A 130 -4.67 -0.08 -6.41
N ALA A 131 -3.47 -0.29 -5.85
CA ALA A 131 -2.23 -0.36 -6.61
C ALA A 131 -2.21 -1.55 -7.59
N LEU A 132 -2.70 -2.72 -7.17
CA LEU A 132 -2.83 -3.90 -8.03
C LEU A 132 -3.86 -3.66 -9.14
N GLY A 133 -5.01 -3.07 -8.83
CA GLY A 133 -6.03 -2.72 -9.81
C GLY A 133 -5.52 -1.72 -10.85
N TYR A 134 -4.84 -0.66 -10.40
CA TYR A 134 -4.18 0.31 -11.26
C TYR A 134 -3.12 -0.35 -12.15
N GLY A 135 -2.25 -1.16 -11.56
CA GLY A 135 -1.23 -1.93 -12.28
C GLY A 135 -1.84 -2.85 -13.34
N TYR A 136 -2.94 -3.53 -13.02
CA TYR A 136 -3.64 -4.42 -13.94
C TYR A 136 -4.25 -3.66 -15.14
N VAL A 137 -4.92 -2.53 -14.90
CA VAL A 137 -5.50 -1.70 -15.96
C VAL A 137 -4.41 -1.08 -16.84
N SER A 138 -3.35 -0.57 -16.22
CA SER A 138 -2.19 -0.03 -16.93
C SER A 138 -1.52 -1.07 -17.82
N MET A 139 -1.29 -2.28 -17.28
CA MET A 139 -0.71 -3.39 -18.01
C MET A 139 -1.59 -3.85 -19.19
N ARG A 140 -2.92 -3.91 -18.99
CA ARG A 140 -3.86 -4.22 -20.07
C ARG A 140 -3.81 -3.18 -21.19
N LYS A 141 -3.80 -1.89 -20.85
CA LYS A 141 -3.71 -0.82 -21.86
C LYS A 141 -2.40 -0.89 -22.64
N SER A 142 -1.28 -1.12 -21.96
CA SER A 142 0.04 -1.29 -22.59
C SER A 142 0.07 -2.48 -23.55
N ARG A 143 -0.43 -3.65 -23.12
CA ARG A 143 -0.51 -4.84 -23.99
C ARG A 143 -1.35 -4.60 -25.24
N ASN A 144 -2.49 -3.93 -25.10
CA ASN A 144 -3.36 -3.63 -26.24
C ASN A 144 -2.69 -2.66 -27.23
N GLN A 145 -1.93 -1.67 -26.73
CA GLN A 145 -1.19 -0.74 -27.59
C GLN A 145 -0.07 -1.45 -28.34
N VAL A 146 0.68 -2.32 -27.66
CA VAL A 146 1.75 -3.12 -28.29
C VAL A 146 1.17 -4.07 -29.33
N GLN A 147 0.05 -4.74 -29.03
CA GLN A 147 -0.60 -5.63 -29.98
C GLN A 147 -1.09 -4.87 -31.22
N ALA A 148 -1.79 -3.74 -31.02
CA ALA A 148 -2.26 -2.92 -32.14
C ALA A 148 -1.12 -2.39 -33.01
N ALA A 149 -0.01 -1.97 -32.39
CA ALA A 149 1.18 -1.53 -33.12
C ALA A 149 1.83 -2.68 -33.91
N ASN A 150 1.91 -3.87 -33.33
CA ASN A 150 2.41 -5.07 -34.02
C ASN A 150 1.51 -5.47 -35.19
N ASP A 151 0.19 -5.43 -35.02
CA ASP A 151 -0.77 -5.78 -36.07
C ASP A 151 -0.65 -4.79 -37.24
N GLN A 152 -0.56 -3.49 -36.96
CA GLN A 152 -0.35 -2.45 -37.97
C GLN A 152 1.01 -2.58 -38.67
N LEU A 153 2.07 -2.91 -37.94
CA LEU A 153 3.39 -3.15 -38.51
C LEU A 153 3.37 -4.37 -39.44
N ASN A 154 2.69 -5.44 -39.03
CA ASN A 154 2.55 -6.65 -39.84
C ASN A 154 1.75 -6.39 -41.11
N GLU A 155 0.63 -5.66 -41.01
CA GLU A 155 -0.17 -5.27 -42.17
C GLU A 155 0.65 -4.44 -43.17
N THR A 156 1.40 -3.46 -42.67
CA THR A 156 2.27 -2.61 -43.48
C THR A 156 3.38 -3.42 -44.16
N ASN A 157 4.01 -4.35 -43.44
CA ASN A 157 5.04 -5.24 -43.99
C ASN A 157 4.49 -6.15 -45.08
N VAL A 158 3.29 -6.70 -44.89
CA VAL A 158 2.62 -7.53 -45.91
C VAL A 158 2.31 -6.70 -47.16
N ALA A 159 1.78 -5.48 -46.99
CA ALA A 159 1.51 -4.58 -48.11
C ALA A 159 2.78 -4.20 -48.87
N LEU A 160 3.85 -3.85 -48.15
CA LEU A 160 5.16 -3.55 -48.73
C LEU A 160 5.73 -4.75 -49.49
N GLY A 161 5.65 -5.96 -48.92
CA GLY A 161 6.11 -7.18 -49.57
C GLY A 161 5.38 -7.45 -50.89
N LYS A 162 4.04 -7.25 -50.92
CA LYS A 162 3.26 -7.34 -52.15
C LYS A 162 3.69 -6.30 -53.19
N ALA A 163 3.90 -5.06 -52.78
CA ALA A 163 4.35 -3.99 -53.67
C ALA A 163 5.74 -4.26 -54.27
N LEU A 164 6.69 -4.73 -53.45
CA LEU A 164 8.04 -5.10 -53.91
C LEU A 164 8.01 -6.26 -54.90
N LYS A 165 7.18 -7.28 -54.64
CA LYS A 165 7.00 -8.40 -55.56
C LYS A 165 6.42 -7.92 -56.90
N ALA A 166 5.35 -7.12 -56.86
CA ALA A 166 4.74 -6.55 -58.06
C ALA A 166 5.72 -5.67 -58.85
N LYS A 167 6.54 -4.85 -58.17
CA LYS A 167 7.62 -4.05 -58.79
C LYS A 167 8.61 -4.97 -59.51
N SER A 168 9.08 -6.02 -58.86
CA SER A 168 10.05 -6.96 -59.45
C SER A 168 9.47 -7.70 -60.65
N GLU A 169 8.23 -8.17 -60.58
CA GLU A 169 7.55 -8.85 -61.68
C GLU A 169 7.32 -7.91 -62.86
N PHE A 170 6.88 -6.67 -62.59
CA PHE A 170 6.71 -5.64 -63.61
C PHE A 170 8.02 -5.36 -64.36
N LEU A 171 9.11 -5.09 -63.63
CA LEU A 171 10.41 -4.79 -64.26
C LEU A 171 10.94 -5.96 -65.09
N ALA A 172 10.78 -7.20 -64.61
CA ALA A 172 11.19 -8.40 -65.34
C ALA A 172 10.38 -8.58 -66.64
N THR A 173 9.05 -8.49 -66.54
CA THR A 173 8.14 -8.66 -67.69
C THR A 173 8.34 -7.55 -68.72
N THR A 174 8.29 -6.30 -68.30
CA THR A 174 8.44 -5.14 -69.20
C THR A 174 9.80 -5.15 -69.89
N SER A 175 10.88 -5.54 -69.19
CA SER A 175 12.19 -5.68 -69.83
C SER A 175 12.19 -6.74 -70.93
N HIS A 176 11.58 -7.90 -70.70
CA HIS A 176 11.44 -8.93 -71.74
C HIS A 176 10.61 -8.46 -72.94
N GLU A 177 9.52 -7.74 -72.68
CA GLU A 177 8.65 -7.17 -73.71
C GLU A 177 9.31 -6.05 -74.52
N ILE A 178 10.25 -5.30 -73.93
CA ILE A 178 11.05 -4.28 -74.64
C ILE A 178 12.20 -4.94 -75.41
N ARG A 179 12.89 -5.93 -74.81
CA ARG A 179 14.06 -6.57 -75.42
C ARG A 179 13.72 -7.26 -76.75
N THR A 180 12.54 -7.86 -76.86
CA THR A 180 12.11 -8.58 -78.08
C THR A 180 12.02 -7.66 -79.32
N PRO A 181 11.22 -6.58 -79.34
CA PRO A 181 11.17 -5.65 -80.47
C PRO A 181 12.49 -4.91 -80.66
N LEU A 182 13.22 -4.58 -79.58
CA LEU A 182 14.51 -3.92 -79.66
C LEU A 182 15.56 -4.77 -80.38
N ASN A 183 15.63 -6.07 -80.06
CA ASN A 183 16.51 -7.01 -80.76
C ASN A 183 16.14 -7.15 -82.24
N GLY A 184 14.85 -7.04 -82.59
CA GLY A 184 14.40 -7.00 -83.98
C GLY A 184 14.90 -5.76 -84.73
N ILE A 185 14.79 -4.57 -84.10
CA ILE A 185 15.29 -3.31 -84.67
C ILE A 185 16.81 -3.35 -84.81
N LEU A 186 17.53 -3.80 -83.78
CA LEU A 186 18.99 -3.93 -83.80
C LEU A 186 19.46 -4.92 -84.86
N GLY A 187 18.81 -6.08 -84.97
CA GLY A 187 19.12 -7.08 -86.01
C GLY A 187 18.89 -6.53 -87.42
N MET A 188 17.76 -5.87 -87.66
CA MET A 188 17.46 -5.30 -88.98
C MET A 188 18.44 -4.18 -89.36
N THR A 189 18.69 -3.26 -88.44
CA THR A 189 19.65 -2.17 -88.66
C THR A 189 21.06 -2.70 -88.88
N GLN A 190 21.49 -3.73 -88.14
CA GLN A 190 22.78 -4.41 -88.35
C GLN A 190 22.89 -5.00 -89.77
N VAL A 191 21.86 -5.69 -90.25
CA VAL A 191 21.82 -6.25 -91.62
C VAL A 191 21.92 -5.15 -92.67
N MET A 192 21.14 -4.06 -92.51
CA MET A 192 21.18 -2.90 -93.42
C MET A 192 22.56 -2.23 -93.44
N LEU A 193 23.25 -2.16 -92.30
CA LEU A 193 24.61 -1.61 -92.23
C LEU A 193 25.65 -2.53 -92.88
N GLN A 194 25.40 -3.83 -92.98
CA GLN A 194 26.30 -4.76 -93.69
C GLN A 194 26.10 -4.76 -95.21
N ASP A 195 24.96 -4.27 -95.72
CA ASP A 195 24.72 -4.18 -97.16
C ASP A 195 25.54 -3.05 -97.80
N ALA A 196 26.50 -3.40 -98.66
CA ALA A 196 27.33 -2.43 -99.37
C ALA A 196 26.56 -1.59 -100.41
N LYS A 197 25.33 -1.98 -100.77
CA LYS A 197 24.49 -1.29 -101.77
C LYS A 197 23.65 -0.14 -101.21
N ILE A 198 23.60 0.02 -99.87
CA ILE A 198 22.85 1.09 -99.23
C ILE A 198 23.51 2.46 -99.49
N ALA A 199 22.70 3.48 -99.82
CA ALA A 199 23.19 4.83 -100.03
C ALA A 199 23.80 5.43 -98.76
N ALA A 200 24.82 6.29 -98.91
CA ALA A 200 25.61 6.82 -97.79
C ALA A 200 24.78 7.63 -96.78
N ASP A 201 23.80 8.40 -97.26
CA ASP A 201 22.88 9.19 -96.45
C ASP A 201 21.91 8.30 -95.64
N ILE A 202 21.45 7.20 -96.23
CA ILE A 202 20.63 6.20 -95.52
C ILE A 202 21.48 5.44 -94.50
N ARG A 203 22.72 5.09 -94.84
CA ARG A 203 23.67 4.43 -93.92
C ARG A 203 23.87 5.24 -92.65
N GLU A 204 24.11 6.55 -92.77
CA GLU A 204 24.27 7.45 -91.62
C GLU A 204 23.01 7.45 -90.74
N ARG A 205 21.82 7.55 -91.33
CA ARG A 205 20.54 7.49 -90.59
C ARG A 205 20.35 6.15 -89.87
N VAL A 206 20.67 5.04 -90.53
CA VAL A 206 20.60 3.70 -89.92
C VAL A 206 21.61 3.56 -88.78
N GLN A 207 22.81 4.12 -88.89
CA GLN A 207 23.80 4.15 -87.80
C GLN A 207 23.26 4.89 -86.57
N VAL A 208 22.58 6.03 -86.78
CA VAL A 208 21.95 6.78 -85.68
C VAL A 208 20.86 5.94 -84.98
N VAL A 209 19.97 5.30 -85.74
CA VAL A 209 18.92 4.44 -85.18
C VAL A 209 19.53 3.24 -84.44
N HIS A 210 20.55 2.61 -85.02
CA HIS A 210 21.25 1.49 -84.40
C HIS A 210 21.92 1.89 -83.07
N GLY A 211 22.64 3.00 -83.06
CA GLY A 211 23.28 3.53 -81.85
C GLY A 211 22.27 3.91 -80.75
N ALA A 212 21.10 4.44 -81.13
CA ALA A 212 20.00 4.69 -80.20
C ALA A 212 19.42 3.39 -79.62
N GLY A 213 19.31 2.34 -80.44
CA GLY A 213 18.89 1.00 -79.99
C GLY A 213 19.87 0.38 -78.99
N GLU A 214 21.17 0.47 -79.25
CA GLU A 214 22.21 -0.02 -78.33
C GLU A 214 22.19 0.76 -77.00
N SER A 215 21.99 2.07 -77.07
CA SER A 215 21.85 2.92 -75.87
C SER A 215 20.62 2.54 -75.05
N MET A 216 19.48 2.29 -75.71
CA MET A 216 18.25 1.83 -75.04
C MET A 216 18.43 0.46 -74.40
N ARG A 217 19.13 -0.45 -75.08
CA ARG A 217 19.44 -1.78 -74.55
C ARG A 217 20.25 -1.69 -73.26
N ALA A 218 21.30 -0.87 -73.24
CA ALA A 218 22.10 -0.64 -72.03
C ALA A 218 21.25 -0.14 -70.86
N ILE A 219 20.37 0.84 -71.09
CA ILE A 219 19.45 1.35 -70.05
C ILE A 219 18.51 0.26 -69.51
N VAL A 220 17.97 -0.58 -70.40
CA VAL A 220 17.08 -1.69 -70.00
C VAL A 220 17.83 -2.73 -69.16
N ASP A 221 19.07 -3.04 -69.54
CA ASP A 221 19.93 -3.97 -68.81
C ASP A 221 20.30 -3.38 -67.43
N ASP A 222 20.64 -2.10 -67.35
CA ASP A 222 20.95 -1.40 -66.09
C ASP A 222 19.77 -1.40 -65.11
N ILE A 223 18.54 -1.14 -65.59
CA ILE A 223 17.32 -1.17 -64.77
C ILE A 223 17.09 -2.57 -64.20
N LEU A 224 17.34 -3.61 -64.98
CA LEU A 224 17.23 -4.99 -64.50
C LEU A 224 18.28 -5.31 -63.42
N ASP A 225 19.50 -4.83 -63.59
CA ASP A 225 20.57 -5.09 -62.63
C ASP A 225 20.33 -4.36 -61.31
N VAL A 226 19.78 -3.13 -61.34
CA VAL A 226 19.29 -2.45 -60.14
C VAL A 226 18.17 -3.26 -59.46
N ALA A 227 17.23 -3.83 -60.21
CA ALA A 227 16.16 -4.67 -59.65
C ALA A 227 16.69 -5.96 -58.99
N LYS A 228 17.72 -6.60 -59.58
CA LYS A 228 18.40 -7.74 -58.96
C LYS A 228 19.16 -7.32 -57.70
N MET A 229 19.77 -6.14 -57.69
CA MET A 229 20.49 -5.60 -56.53
C MET A 229 19.55 -5.39 -55.34
N GLU A 230 18.41 -4.71 -55.57
CA GLU A 230 17.40 -4.45 -54.53
C GLU A 230 16.82 -5.73 -53.93
N THR A 231 16.80 -6.83 -54.69
CA THR A 231 16.29 -8.13 -54.24
C THR A 231 17.38 -9.06 -53.71
N GLY A 232 18.64 -8.61 -53.65
CA GLY A 232 19.77 -9.43 -53.22
C GLY A 232 20.10 -10.62 -54.15
N LYS A 233 19.64 -10.58 -55.41
CA LYS A 233 19.78 -11.64 -56.41
C LYS A 233 20.99 -11.46 -57.34
N ILE A 234 21.87 -10.50 -57.07
CA ILE A 234 23.13 -10.36 -57.84
C ILE A 234 24.03 -11.55 -57.51
N THR A 235 24.40 -12.31 -58.53
CA THR A 235 25.39 -13.39 -58.42
C THR A 235 26.64 -13.00 -59.19
N VAL A 236 27.80 -13.14 -58.56
CA VAL A 236 29.09 -12.95 -59.21
C VAL A 236 29.61 -14.32 -59.63
N ALA A 237 29.94 -14.48 -60.91
CA ALA A 237 30.60 -15.67 -61.40
C ALA A 237 32.09 -15.60 -61.03
N ALA A 238 32.55 -16.54 -60.20
CA ALA A 238 33.96 -16.66 -59.84
C ALA A 238 34.67 -17.57 -60.86
N GLU A 239 35.16 -16.96 -61.95
CA GLU A 239 35.85 -17.65 -63.03
C GLU A 239 37.28 -17.10 -63.21
N PRO A 240 38.26 -17.95 -63.55
CA PRO A 240 39.60 -17.48 -63.90
C PRO A 240 39.52 -16.59 -65.14
N PHE A 241 40.03 -15.36 -65.03
CA PHE A 241 40.15 -14.44 -66.17
C PHE A 241 41.53 -13.80 -66.18
N ASN A 242 41.98 -13.38 -67.38
CA ASN A 242 43.24 -12.66 -67.53
C ASN A 242 42.99 -11.15 -67.39
N PRO A 243 43.56 -10.47 -66.38
CA PRO A 243 43.32 -9.05 -66.16
C PRO A 243 43.92 -8.16 -67.25
N ALA A 244 44.97 -8.59 -67.96
CA ALA A 244 45.63 -7.78 -68.98
C ALA A 244 44.70 -7.41 -70.16
N PRO A 245 44.05 -8.37 -70.88
CA PRO A 245 43.12 -8.04 -71.95
C PRO A 245 41.88 -7.29 -71.43
N THR A 246 41.37 -7.64 -70.24
CA THR A 246 40.22 -6.94 -69.66
C THR A 246 40.51 -5.46 -69.39
N LEU A 247 41.68 -5.14 -68.83
CA LEU A 247 42.10 -3.76 -68.62
C LEU A 247 42.36 -3.03 -69.93
N GLU A 248 42.88 -3.72 -70.95
CA GLU A 248 43.07 -3.13 -72.28
C GLU A 248 41.72 -2.76 -72.92
N ASP A 249 40.74 -3.65 -72.86
CA ASP A 249 39.39 -3.41 -73.39
C ASP A 249 38.70 -2.24 -72.67
N VAL A 250 38.78 -2.18 -71.34
CA VAL A 250 38.27 -1.04 -70.55
C VAL A 250 39.00 0.25 -70.93
N SER A 251 40.32 0.21 -71.07
CA SER A 251 41.10 1.40 -71.46
C SER A 251 40.74 1.91 -72.85
N ARG A 252 40.42 0.99 -73.78
CA ARG A 252 40.01 1.31 -75.16
C ARG A 252 38.63 1.94 -75.19
N LEU A 253 37.69 1.43 -74.38
CA LEU A 253 36.34 1.96 -74.24
C LEU A 253 36.34 3.44 -73.79
N TRP A 254 37.20 3.78 -72.82
CA TRP A 254 37.27 5.13 -72.26
C TRP A 254 38.21 6.08 -72.99
N ARG A 255 39.01 5.59 -73.94
CA ARG A 255 40.03 6.37 -74.65
C ARG A 255 39.43 7.58 -75.37
N HIS A 256 38.35 7.37 -76.11
CA HIS A 256 37.69 8.45 -76.85
C HIS A 256 37.13 9.53 -75.92
N ASN A 257 36.54 9.13 -74.79
CA ASN A 257 36.04 10.05 -73.76
C ASN A 257 37.18 10.82 -73.06
N ALA A 258 38.33 10.18 -72.87
CA ALA A 258 39.52 10.82 -72.29
C ALA A 258 40.12 11.82 -73.28
N GLU A 259 40.30 11.44 -74.55
CA GLU A 259 40.82 12.30 -75.61
C GLU A 259 39.91 13.51 -75.87
N ALA A 260 38.58 13.32 -75.87
CA ALA A 260 37.60 14.41 -75.97
C ALA A 260 37.70 15.43 -74.83
N LYS A 261 38.22 15.02 -73.67
CA LYS A 261 38.49 15.89 -72.50
C LYS A 261 39.94 16.38 -72.42
N GLY A 262 40.79 16.01 -73.39
CA GLY A 262 42.22 16.37 -73.43
C GLY A 262 43.14 15.50 -72.56
N TRP A 263 42.65 14.37 -72.07
CA TRP A 263 43.39 13.47 -71.17
C TRP A 263 44.02 12.34 -72.00
N ARG A 264 45.33 12.12 -71.84
CA ARG A 264 46.03 10.96 -72.43
C ARG A 264 46.11 9.83 -71.42
N SER A 265 45.48 8.69 -71.71
CA SER A 265 45.66 7.48 -70.90
C SER A 265 47.07 6.93 -71.14
N ARG A 266 47.86 6.84 -70.07
CA ARG A 266 49.22 6.31 -70.06
C ARG A 266 49.18 4.88 -69.50
N TRP A 267 48.51 3.99 -70.21
CA TRP A 267 48.53 2.55 -69.95
C TRP A 267 48.75 1.87 -71.30
N MET A 268 50.03 1.69 -71.63
CA MET A 268 50.59 0.90 -72.74
C MET A 268 52.05 0.61 -72.38
#